data_AF-A0A3N4UN51-F1
#
_entry.id   AF-A0A3N4UN51-F1
#
_cell.length_a   1.000
_cell.length_b   1.000
_cell.length_c   1.000
_cell.angle_alpha   90.00
_cell.angle_beta   90.00
_cell.angle_gamma   90.00
#
_symmetry.space_group_name_H-M   'P 1'
#
loop_
_entity.id
_entity.type
_entity.pdbx_description
1 polymer ?
#
loop_
_entity_poly.entity_id
_entity_poly.type
_entity_poly.pdbx_seq_one_letter_code
_entity_poly.pdbx_strand_id
1 'polypeptide(L)'
;MDLKRRVPKRYASVEPRSVVWDSLKTDYFGVAVQKMAGVRLSYIEGWEARLAGRDGDAGDNLMQSHPNQGIRDFWIEHDKRWMR
;
A
#
# COMPACT_ATOMS: atom_id res chain seq x y z
N MET A 1 -1.08 0.75 13.70
CA MET A 1 -2.18 1.26 12.85
C MET A 1 -1.90 0.97 11.39
N ASP A 2 -2.93 0.59 10.64
CA ASP A 2 -2.82 0.19 9.23
C ASP A 2 -3.71 1.05 8.32
N LEU A 3 -3.21 1.34 7.12
CA LEU A 3 -3.94 1.97 6.02
C LEU A 3 -4.41 0.88 5.06
N LYS A 4 -5.72 0.83 4.81
CA LYS A 4 -6.33 0.01 3.76
C LYS A 4 -7.01 0.94 2.76
N ARG A 5 -6.68 0.83 1.48
CA ARG A 5 -7.29 1.66 0.43
C ARG A 5 -7.53 0.89 -0.86
N ARG A 6 -8.65 1.18 -1.51
CA ARG A 6 -8.92 0.71 -2.88
C ARG A 6 -8.10 1.49 -3.90
N VAL A 7 -7.61 0.78 -4.91
CA VAL A 7 -6.97 1.39 -6.08
C VAL A 7 -8.05 1.96 -6.99
N PRO A 8 -8.02 3.27 -7.31
CA PRO A 8 -8.95 3.87 -8.26
C PRO A 8 -8.86 3.22 -9.65
N LYS A 9 -10.00 3.04 -10.33
CA LYS A 9 -10.09 2.37 -11.64
C LYS A 9 -9.13 2.94 -12.69
N ARG A 10 -8.86 4.25 -12.65
CA ARG A 10 -7.94 4.92 -13.59
C ARG A 10 -6.49 4.41 -13.51
N TYR A 11 -6.09 3.85 -12.37
CA TYR A 11 -4.74 3.33 -12.15
C TYR A 11 -4.67 1.81 -12.27
N ALA A 12 -5.78 1.13 -12.60
CA ALA A 12 -5.83 -0.34 -12.67
C ALA A 12 -4.88 -0.94 -13.73
N SER A 13 -4.50 -0.16 -14.75
CA SER A 13 -3.52 -0.58 -15.77
C SER A 13 -2.08 -0.59 -15.25
N VAL A 14 -1.77 0.21 -14.23
CA VAL A 14 -0.41 0.36 -13.67
C VAL A 14 -0.28 -0.21 -12.25
N GLU A 15 -1.41 -0.52 -11.63
CA GLU A 15 -1.52 -1.14 -10.32
C GLU A 15 -2.58 -2.26 -10.40
N PRO A 16 -2.16 -3.53 -10.59
CA PRO A 16 -3.10 -4.64 -10.73
C PRO A 16 -3.83 -5.00 -9.43
N ARG A 17 -3.32 -4.55 -8.27
CA ARG A 17 -3.98 -4.78 -6.98
C ARG A 17 -5.28 -3.99 -6.91
N SER A 18 -6.33 -4.61 -6.39
CA SER A 18 -7.60 -3.91 -6.12
C SER A 18 -7.56 -3.09 -4.83
N VAL A 19 -6.69 -3.48 -3.89
CA VAL A 19 -6.53 -2.86 -2.57
C VAL A 19 -5.05 -2.84 -2.20
N VAL A 20 -4.59 -1.70 -1.71
CA VAL A 20 -3.28 -1.48 -1.09
C VAL A 20 -3.41 -1.46 0.42
N TRP A 21 -2.46 -2.12 1.07
CA TRP A 21 -2.32 -2.18 2.51
C TRP A 21 -0.96 -1.64 2.90
N ASP A 22 -0.94 -0.74 3.87
CA ASP A 22 0.29 -0.15 4.36
C ASP A 22 0.27 -0.06 5.88
N SER A 23 1.40 -0.34 6.51
CA SER A 23 1.51 -0.26 7.96
C SER A 23 2.14 1.07 8.33
N LEU A 24 1.43 1.91 9.08
CA LEU A 24 1.92 3.26 9.43
C LEU A 24 3.03 3.23 10.49
N LYS A 25 3.38 2.04 11.00
CA LYS A 25 4.42 1.80 12.02
C LYS A 25 4.29 2.77 13.20
N THR A 26 3.07 2.95 13.66
CA THR A 26 2.73 3.77 14.82
C THR A 26 1.43 3.28 15.43
N ASP A 27 1.34 3.39 16.74
CA ASP A 27 0.19 3.16 17.60
C ASP A 27 -0.47 4.47 18.05
N TYR A 28 0.16 5.63 17.83
CA TYR A 28 -0.37 6.94 18.18
C TYR A 28 -1.24 7.56 17.08
N PHE A 29 -2.47 7.94 17.43
CA PHE A 29 -3.46 8.43 16.47
C PHE A 29 -3.03 9.70 15.72
N GLY A 30 -2.51 10.71 16.44
CA GLY A 30 -2.11 11.98 15.81
C GLY A 30 -1.02 11.81 14.75
N VAL A 31 -0.03 10.95 15.03
CA VAL A 31 1.05 10.61 14.10
C VAL A 31 0.52 9.75 12.96
N ALA A 32 -0.43 8.83 13.22
CA ALA A 32 -1.07 8.03 12.18
C ALA A 32 -1.81 8.90 11.16
N VAL A 33 -2.54 9.93 11.59
CA VAL A 33 -3.25 10.86 10.68
C VAL A 33 -2.26 11.61 9.78
N GLN A 34 -1.16 12.12 10.34
CA GLN A 34 -0.11 12.81 9.57
C GLN A 34 0.55 11.87 8.55
N LYS A 35 0.95 10.67 8.97
CA LYS A 35 1.56 9.67 8.08
C LYS A 35 0.60 9.20 6.98
N MET A 36 -0.69 9.05 7.30
CA MET A 36 -1.70 8.62 6.34
C MET A 36 -1.83 9.60 5.17
N ALA A 37 -1.72 10.91 5.42
CA ALA A 37 -1.75 11.92 4.37
C ALA A 37 -0.52 11.81 3.44
N GLY A 38 0.68 11.66 4.01
CA GLY A 38 1.92 11.48 3.24
C GLY A 38 1.90 10.22 2.38
N VAL A 39 1.61 9.06 2.99
CA VAL A 39 1.51 7.78 2.26
C VAL A 39 0.46 7.86 1.15
N ARG A 40 -0.67 8.54 1.40
CA ARG A 40 -1.71 8.74 0.37
C ARG A 40 -1.18 9.49 -0.86
N LEU A 41 -0.44 10.58 -0.63
CA LEU A 41 0.08 11.39 -1.71
C LEU A 41 1.10 10.60 -2.54
N SER A 42 2.01 9.87 -1.88
CA SER A 42 3.02 9.04 -2.54
C SER A 42 2.42 7.96 -3.44
N TYR A 43 1.31 7.31 -3.03
CA TYR A 43 0.62 6.35 -3.91
C TYR A 43 0.06 7.02 -5.17
N ILE A 44 -0.55 8.21 -5.04
CA ILE A 44 -1.12 8.93 -6.18
C ILE A 44 0.00 9.36 -7.13
N GLU A 45 1.05 9.98 -6.61
CA GLU A 45 2.21 10.40 -7.42
C GLU A 45 2.87 9.22 -8.12
N GLY A 46 3.03 8.10 -7.41
CA GLY A 46 3.52 6.84 -7.96
C GLY A 46 2.67 6.31 -9.11
N TRP A 47 1.35 6.29 -8.94
CA TRP A 47 0.45 5.83 -10.00
C TRP A 47 0.40 6.79 -11.19
N GLU A 48 0.40 8.11 -10.97
CA GLU A 48 0.43 9.09 -12.05
C GLU A 48 1.73 9.02 -12.85
N ALA A 49 2.87 8.84 -12.17
CA ALA A 49 4.16 8.69 -12.83
C ALA A 49 4.19 7.42 -13.70
N ARG A 50 3.73 6.29 -13.19
CA ARG A 50 3.62 5.03 -13.96
C ARG A 50 2.65 5.15 -15.14
N LEU A 51 1.51 5.83 -14.95
CA LEU A 51 0.53 6.07 -16.01
C LEU A 51 1.12 6.94 -17.13
N ALA A 52 1.99 7.89 -16.78
CA ALA A 52 2.67 8.77 -17.72
C ALA A 52 3.94 8.16 -18.35
N GLY A 53 4.26 6.89 -18.07
CA GLY A 53 5.51 6.26 -18.53
C GLY A 53 6.77 6.92 -17.96
N ARG A 54 6.66 7.52 -16.76
CA ARG A 54 7.75 8.15 -15.99
C ARG A 54 8.10 7.28 -14.78
N ASP A 55 8.39 6.02 -15.05
CA ASP A 55 8.60 4.95 -14.07
C ASP A 55 9.96 5.00 -13.35
N GLY A 56 10.88 5.88 -13.78
CA GLY A 56 12.25 5.96 -13.27
C GLY A 56 12.43 6.52 -11.84
N ASP A 57 11.46 7.24 -11.27
CA ASP A 57 11.61 7.91 -9.95
C ASP A 57 10.59 7.40 -8.90
N ALA A 58 9.42 6.95 -9.35
CA ALA A 58 8.29 6.67 -8.45
C ALA A 58 8.14 5.18 -8.05
N GLY A 59 8.89 4.28 -8.71
CA GLY A 59 8.88 2.85 -8.42
C GLY A 59 9.51 2.49 -7.06
N ASP A 60 10.57 3.20 -6.67
CA ASP A 60 11.33 2.89 -5.46
C ASP A 60 10.55 3.19 -4.17
N ASN A 61 9.72 4.25 -4.17
CA ASN A 61 8.88 4.58 -3.01
C ASN A 61 7.76 3.55 -2.78
N LEU A 62 7.20 2.97 -3.85
CA LEU A 62 6.22 1.89 -3.75
C LEU A 62 6.88 0.60 -3.26
N MET A 63 8.07 0.26 -3.76
CA MET A 63 8.79 -0.95 -3.38
C MET A 63 9.30 -0.92 -1.93
N GLN A 64 9.75 0.25 -1.44
CA GLN A 64 10.19 0.40 -0.03
C GLN A 64 9.05 0.32 1.00
N SER A 65 7.78 0.54 0.60
CA SER A 65 6.63 0.37 1.50
C SER A 65 6.32 -1.10 1.86
N HIS A 66 7.02 -2.06 1.25
CA HIS A 66 6.64 -3.48 1.27
C HIS A 66 7.61 -4.49 1.94
N PRO A 67 8.38 -4.19 3.02
CA PRO A 67 9.19 -5.24 3.66
C PRO A 67 8.36 -6.33 4.39
N ASN A 68 7.05 -6.12 4.61
CA ASN A 68 6.20 -7.02 5.40
C ASN A 68 5.09 -7.73 4.60
N GLN A 69 5.04 -7.61 3.26
CA GLN A 69 3.94 -8.17 2.47
C GLN A 69 3.96 -9.71 2.47
N GLY A 70 5.16 -10.32 2.39
CA GLY A 70 5.31 -11.79 2.44
C GLY A 70 4.84 -12.43 3.74
N ILE A 71 4.92 -11.71 4.87
CA ILE A 71 4.44 -12.19 6.17
C ILE A 71 2.90 -12.09 6.25
N ARG A 72 2.29 -11.07 5.62
CA ARG A 72 0.82 -10.89 5.66
C ARG A 72 0.09 -11.90 4.77
N ASP A 73 0.62 -12.20 3.60
CA ASP A 73 0.03 -13.17 2.69
C ASP A 73 0.12 -14.60 3.30
N PHE A 74 1.21 -14.90 4.02
CA PHE A 74 1.34 -16.11 4.85
C PHE A 74 0.21 -16.24 5.90
N TRP A 75 -0.13 -15.15 6.60
CA TRP A 75 -1.24 -15.18 7.58
C TRP A 75 -2.61 -15.34 6.92
N ILE A 76 -2.84 -14.78 5.73
CA ILE A 76 -4.13 -14.93 5.02
C ILE A 76 -4.33 -16.38 4.51
N GLU A 77 -3.27 -17.06 4.09
CA GLU A 77 -3.35 -18.44 3.58
C GLU A 77 -3.40 -19.49 4.73
N HIS A 78 -2.69 -19.25 5.84
CA HIS A 78 -2.64 -20.19 6.97
C HIS A 78 -3.77 -20.06 8.00
N ASP A 79 -4.57 -18.99 7.98
CA ASP A 79 -5.62 -18.73 8.97
C ASP A 79 -7.00 -19.36 8.62
N LYS A 80 -7.00 -20.51 7.93
CA LYS A 80 -8.16 -21.44 7.88
C LYS A 80 -8.11 -22.51 8.96
N ARG A 81 -7.10 -22.50 9.84
CA ARG A 81 -6.89 -23.55 10.85
C ARG A 81 -7.55 -23.28 12.21
N TRP A 82 -8.02 -22.06 12.48
CA TRP A 82 -8.57 -21.66 13.79
C TRP A 82 -10.01 -21.14 13.77
N MET A 83 -10.79 -21.48 12.75
CA MET A 83 -12.26 -21.44 12.83
C MET A 83 -12.79 -22.86 13.06
N ARG A 84 -12.65 -23.33 14.31
CA ARG A 84 -13.52 -24.37 14.88
C ARG A 84 -13.90 -23.93 16.29
#